data_AF-A0A9P5SGL7-F1
#
_entry.id   AF-A0A9P5SGL7-F1
#
_cell.length_a   1.000
_cell.length_b   1.000
_cell.length_c   1.000
_cell.angle_alpha   90.00
_cell.angle_beta   90.00
_cell.angle_gamma   90.00
#
_symmetry.space_group_name_H-M   'P 1'
#
loop_
_entity.id
_entity.type
_entity.pdbx_description
1 polymer ?
#
loop_
_entity_poly.entity_id
_entity_poly.type
_entity_poly.pdbx_seq_one_letter_code
_entity_poly.pdbx_strand_id
1 'polypeptide(L)'
;MAQTAPAPHRASIVEGGVVYKQNLGEFVKKDSKVFFAATDRNKEATLEQLRPYLADAVQVLKVGSGSCQHIYHFAREFPGVVFQPTEYDTSLFTSIEAYTNDLLSQATTSISTAS
;
A
#
# COMPACT_ATOMS: atom_id res chain seq x y z
N MET A 1 -36.23 23.41 -25.25
CA MET A 1 -36.29 22.68 -23.96
C MET A 1 -35.59 21.34 -24.19
N ALA A 2 -34.29 21.24 -23.93
CA ALA A 2 -33.55 19.99 -24.10
C ALA A 2 -33.69 19.15 -22.82
N GLN A 3 -34.31 17.98 -22.94
CA GLN A 3 -34.43 17.03 -21.85
C GLN A 3 -33.13 16.22 -21.78
N THR A 4 -32.35 16.44 -20.72
CA THR A 4 -31.11 15.69 -20.46
C THR A 4 -31.46 14.25 -20.10
N ALA A 5 -30.94 13.29 -20.87
CA ALA A 5 -31.05 11.86 -20.57
C ALA A 5 -30.36 11.53 -19.23
N PRO A 6 -30.92 10.64 -18.40
CA PRO A 6 -30.25 10.19 -17.18
C PRO A 6 -29.00 9.36 -17.53
N ALA A 7 -27.91 9.58 -16.79
CA ALA A 7 -26.65 8.84 -16.93
C ALA A 7 -26.89 7.32 -16.84
N PRO A 8 -26.19 6.50 -17.65
CA PRO A 8 -26.46 5.07 -17.71
C PRO A 8 -26.16 4.41 -16.36
N HIS A 9 -27.16 3.72 -15.84
CA HIS A 9 -27.11 2.93 -14.62
C HIS A 9 -26.06 1.81 -14.72
N ARG A 10 -25.00 1.95 -13.91
CA ARG A 10 -24.46 0.95 -12.98
C ARG A 10 -24.48 -0.51 -13.48
N ALA A 11 -23.50 -0.88 -14.30
CA ALA A 11 -23.17 -2.27 -14.56
C ALA A 11 -21.88 -2.66 -13.81
N SER A 12 -22.01 -3.54 -12.82
CA SER A 12 -20.87 -4.27 -12.25
C SER A 12 -20.62 -5.47 -13.17
N ILE A 13 -19.49 -5.51 -13.85
CA ILE A 13 -19.05 -6.74 -14.52
C ILE A 13 -18.43 -7.63 -13.44
N VAL A 14 -18.71 -8.93 -13.46
CA VAL A 14 -18.02 -9.91 -12.62
C VAL A 14 -17.40 -10.90 -13.57
N GLU A 15 -16.07 -10.91 -13.62
CA GLU A 15 -15.29 -11.93 -14.32
C GLU A 15 -14.22 -12.41 -13.34
N GLY A 16 -14.18 -13.72 -13.05
CA GLY A 16 -13.18 -14.32 -12.16
C GLY A 16 -13.21 -13.88 -10.68
N GLY A 17 -14.29 -13.24 -10.20
CA GLY A 17 -14.43 -12.83 -8.79
C GLY A 17 -13.90 -11.42 -8.46
N VAL A 18 -13.63 -10.58 -9.46
CA VAL A 18 -13.25 -9.18 -9.26
C VAL A 18 -14.47 -8.26 -9.40
N VAL A 19 -14.69 -7.38 -8.41
CA VAL A 19 -15.71 -6.32 -8.46
C VAL A 19 -15.07 -5.04 -8.96
N TYR A 20 -15.47 -4.59 -10.15
CA TYR A 20 -15.02 -3.32 -10.73
C TYR A 20 -15.92 -2.17 -10.23
N LYS A 21 -15.31 -1.15 -9.62
CA LYS A 21 -15.96 0.15 -9.40
C LYS A 21 -15.07 1.24 -10.00
N GLN A 22 -15.43 1.69 -11.19
CA GLN A 22 -14.72 2.76 -11.89
C GLN A 22 -15.04 4.10 -11.23
N ASN A 23 -14.10 4.62 -10.45
CA ASN A 23 -13.81 6.05 -10.24
C ASN A 23 -12.46 6.17 -9.52
N LEU A 24 -11.43 6.63 -10.24
CA LEU A 24 -10.05 6.92 -9.81
C LEU A 24 -9.22 5.75 -9.20
N GLY A 25 -8.35 5.18 -10.03
CA GLY A 25 -7.24 4.32 -9.61
C GLY A 25 -7.42 2.88 -10.06
N GLU A 26 -6.57 2.44 -10.98
CA GLU A 26 -6.45 1.04 -11.37
C GLU A 26 -5.92 0.22 -10.18
N PHE A 27 -6.77 -0.60 -9.56
CA PHE A 27 -6.33 -1.52 -8.50
C PHE A 27 -5.83 -2.82 -9.16
N VAL A 28 -4.52 -2.92 -9.39
CA VAL A 28 -3.91 -4.20 -9.79
C VAL A 28 -3.65 -5.02 -8.54
N LYS A 29 -4.45 -6.07 -8.31
CA LYS A 29 -4.25 -7.05 -7.24
C LYS A 29 -3.20 -8.07 -7.68
N LYS A 30 -1.95 -7.89 -7.25
CA LYS A 30 -0.89 -8.91 -7.35
C LYS A 30 -0.58 -9.41 -5.95
N ASP A 31 -0.77 -10.69 -5.68
CA ASP A 31 -0.52 -11.30 -4.36
C ASP A 31 -1.22 -10.57 -3.20
N SER A 32 -2.46 -10.13 -3.44
CA SER A 32 -3.28 -9.31 -2.54
C SER A 32 -2.76 -7.91 -2.20
N LYS A 33 -1.64 -7.46 -2.78
CA LYS A 33 -1.16 -6.09 -2.67
C LYS A 33 -1.96 -5.15 -3.57
N VAL A 34 -2.40 -4.04 -2.99
CA VAL A 34 -3.03 -2.93 -3.71
C VAL A 34 -1.96 -1.92 -4.11
N PHE A 35 -1.96 -1.53 -5.37
CA PHE A 35 -1.03 -0.52 -5.90
C PHE A 35 -1.72 0.82 -6.15
N PHE A 36 -1.15 1.88 -5.60
CA PHE A 36 -1.52 3.28 -5.80
C PHE A 36 -0.40 4.01 -6.54
N ALA A 37 -0.67 4.42 -7.78
CA ALA A 37 0.31 5.11 -8.62
C ALA A 37 0.77 6.46 -8.04
N ALA A 38 -0.09 7.17 -7.31
CA ALA A 38 0.30 8.41 -6.63
C ALA A 38 1.33 8.14 -5.52
N THR A 39 1.08 7.11 -4.70
CA THR A 39 1.98 6.66 -3.64
C THR A 39 3.33 6.23 -4.19
N ASP A 40 3.35 5.56 -5.34
CA ASP A 40 4.59 5.15 -6.00
C ASP A 40 5.41 6.33 -6.52
N ARG A 41 4.76 7.33 -7.13
CA ARG A 41 5.43 8.53 -7.68
C ARG A 41 6.01 9.46 -6.61
N ASN A 42 5.45 9.46 -5.39
CA ASN A 42 5.82 10.41 -4.34
C ASN A 42 6.54 9.78 -3.13
N LYS A 43 6.85 8.48 -3.16
CA LYS A 43 7.45 7.77 -2.01
C LYS A 43 8.82 8.32 -1.62
N GLU A 44 9.71 8.60 -2.58
CA GLU A 44 11.04 9.13 -2.30
C GLU A 44 10.97 10.56 -1.74
N ALA A 45 10.22 11.44 -2.40
CA ALA A 45 10.06 12.82 -1.94
C ALA A 45 9.45 12.89 -0.53
N THR A 46 8.50 12.00 -0.22
CA THR A 46 7.94 11.90 1.14
C THR A 46 8.99 11.40 2.13
N LEU A 47 9.78 10.38 1.76
CA LEU A 47 10.81 9.83 2.62
C LEU A 47 11.90 10.85 2.96
N GLU A 48 12.33 11.66 2.00
CA GLU A 48 13.33 12.71 2.23
C GLU A 48 12.88 13.71 3.30
N GLN A 49 11.61 14.12 3.28
CA GLN A 49 11.05 15.01 4.28
C GLN A 49 10.92 14.35 5.67
N LEU A 50 10.70 13.04 5.70
CA LEU A 50 10.55 12.28 6.94
C LEU A 50 11.88 11.82 7.54
N ARG A 51 12.95 11.70 6.74
CA ARG A 51 14.26 11.16 7.14
C ARG A 51 14.82 11.79 8.43
N PRO A 52 14.76 13.12 8.66
CA PRO A 52 15.25 13.71 9.92
C PRO A 52 14.50 13.22 11.17
N TYR A 53 13.21 12.88 11.04
CA TYR A 53 12.38 12.40 12.14
C TYR A 53 12.50 10.89 12.36
N LEU A 54 12.82 10.15 11.28
CA LEU A 54 12.97 8.70 11.31
C LEU A 54 14.36 8.25 11.75
N ALA A 55 15.38 9.10 11.63
CA ALA A 55 16.77 8.76 11.96
C ALA A 55 16.96 8.27 13.40
N ASP A 56 16.29 8.91 14.37
CA ASP A 56 16.37 8.57 15.80
C ASP A 56 15.11 7.83 16.29
N ALA A 57 14.21 7.44 15.39
CA ALA A 57 13.00 6.73 15.76
C ALA A 57 13.30 5.26 16.08
N VAL A 58 12.49 4.67 16.98
CA VAL A 58 12.50 3.23 17.26
C VAL A 58 11.15 2.61 16.88
N GLN A 59 10.07 3.37 17.04
CA GLN A 59 8.70 2.97 16.70
C GLN A 59 7.97 4.13 16.03
N VAL A 60 7.22 3.82 14.98
CA VAL A 60 6.44 4.81 14.20
C VAL A 60 5.04 4.26 13.94
N LEU A 61 4.02 4.99 14.39
CA LEU A 61 2.64 4.71 14.05
C LEU A 61 2.25 5.47 12.78
N LYS A 62 1.75 4.77 11.76
CA LYS A 62 1.19 5.41 10.56
C LYS A 62 -0.33 5.37 10.60
N VAL A 63 -0.93 6.54 10.75
CA VAL A 63 -2.39 6.74 10.64
C VAL A 63 -2.78 6.84 9.18
N GLY A 64 -3.83 6.11 8.76
CA GLY A 64 -4.28 6.10 7.37
C GLY A 64 -3.23 5.49 6.44
N SER A 65 -2.86 4.24 6.70
CA SER A 65 -1.77 3.55 6.01
C SER A 65 -2.08 3.23 4.55
N GLY A 66 -3.35 3.27 4.15
CA GLY A 66 -3.80 2.91 2.81
C GLY A 66 -3.37 1.50 2.47
N SER A 67 -2.81 1.31 1.28
CA SER A 67 -2.32 0.01 0.81
C SER A 67 -1.07 -0.51 1.55
N CYS A 68 -0.44 0.29 2.41
CA CYS A 68 0.86 0.03 3.06
C CYS A 68 2.12 0.23 2.18
N GLN A 69 1.99 0.66 0.91
CA GLN A 69 3.14 0.85 0.00
C GLN A 69 4.25 1.78 0.52
N HIS A 70 3.90 2.90 1.15
CA HIS A 70 4.90 3.82 1.73
C HIS A 70 5.65 3.19 2.89
N ILE A 71 4.95 2.50 3.81
CA ILE A 71 5.63 1.82 4.93
C ILE A 71 6.56 0.75 4.37
N TYR A 72 6.13 0.00 3.36
CA TYR A 72 6.96 -0.96 2.67
C TYR A 72 8.24 -0.34 2.11
N HIS A 73 8.17 0.88 1.55
CA HIS A 73 9.35 1.61 1.09
C HIS A 73 10.22 2.09 2.26
N PHE A 74 9.63 2.73 3.28
CA PHE A 74 10.36 3.33 4.39
C PHE A 74 11.05 2.29 5.27
N ALA A 75 10.39 1.17 5.57
CA ALA A 75 10.93 0.12 6.42
C ALA A 75 12.21 -0.51 5.85
N ARG A 76 12.37 -0.52 4.52
CA ARG A 76 13.60 -1.01 3.85
C ARG A 76 14.78 -0.06 4.01
N GLU A 77 14.51 1.23 4.16
CA GLU A 77 15.52 2.28 4.35
C GLU A 77 15.87 2.47 5.84
N PHE A 78 14.98 2.04 6.75
CA PHE A 78 15.11 2.16 8.19
C PHE A 78 14.85 0.81 8.89
N PRO A 79 15.71 -0.22 8.69
CA PRO A 79 15.47 -1.57 9.21
C PRO A 79 15.45 -1.66 10.74
N GLY A 80 15.98 -0.66 11.45
CA GLY A 80 15.93 -0.57 12.91
C GLY A 80 14.63 0.04 13.47
N VAL A 81 13.74 0.55 12.61
CA VAL A 81 12.50 1.21 13.01
C VAL A 81 11.32 0.25 12.86
N VAL A 82 10.53 0.11 13.92
CA VAL A 82 9.28 -0.67 13.87
C VAL A 82 8.13 0.22 13.41
N PHE A 83 7.61 -0.03 12.21
CA PHE A 83 6.45 0.66 11.68
C PHE A 83 5.14 -0.09 12.02
N GLN A 84 4.17 0.64 12.55
CA GLN A 84 2.85 0.12 12.92
C GLN A 84 1.79 0.73 11.98
N PRO A 85 1.30 -0.02 10.97
CA PRO A 85 0.23 0.45 10.10
C PRO A 85 -1.11 0.50 10.83
N THR A 86 -1.90 1.54 10.60
CA THR A 86 -3.32 1.61 10.97
C THR A 86 -4.16 2.13 9.81
N GLU A 87 -5.33 1.55 9.61
CA GLU A 87 -6.25 1.87 8.52
C GLU A 87 -7.69 1.62 8.96
N TYR A 88 -8.62 2.45 8.47
CA TYR A 88 -10.05 2.32 8.72
C TYR A 88 -10.74 1.48 7.63
N ASP A 89 -10.32 1.62 6.36
CA ASP A 89 -10.88 0.85 5.26
C ASP A 89 -10.40 -0.62 5.33
N THR A 90 -11.29 -1.48 5.82
CA THR A 90 -11.04 -2.91 6.00
C THR A 90 -10.74 -3.63 4.68
N SER A 91 -11.13 -3.07 3.52
CA SER A 91 -10.79 -3.64 2.22
C SER A 91 -9.29 -3.61 1.90
N LEU A 92 -8.53 -2.76 2.61
CA LEU A 92 -7.09 -2.63 2.45
C LEU A 92 -6.27 -3.51 3.40
N PHE A 93 -6.92 -4.20 4.36
CA PHE A 93 -6.22 -5.00 5.38
C PHE A 93 -5.39 -6.12 4.75
N THR A 94 -5.94 -6.83 3.76
CA THR A 94 -5.19 -7.88 3.06
C THR A 94 -3.97 -7.32 2.29
N SER A 95 -4.04 -6.07 1.82
CA SER A 95 -2.87 -5.40 1.21
C SER A 95 -1.81 -5.07 2.26
N ILE A 96 -2.23 -4.53 3.41
CA ILE A 96 -1.34 -4.23 4.53
C ILE A 96 -0.61 -5.51 4.98
N GLU A 97 -1.34 -6.61 5.17
CA GLU A 97 -0.77 -7.92 5.50
C GLU A 97 0.22 -8.39 4.43
N ALA A 98 -0.15 -8.30 3.14
CA ALA A 98 0.72 -8.75 2.05
C ALA A 98 2.04 -7.98 1.95
N TYR A 99 2.02 -6.65 2.14
CA TYR A 99 3.25 -5.85 2.19
C TYR A 99 4.07 -6.12 3.46
N THR A 100 3.41 -6.33 4.61
CA THR A 100 4.08 -6.62 5.88
C THR A 100 4.77 -7.99 5.84
N ASN A 101 4.07 -9.02 5.37
CA ASN A 101 4.63 -10.37 5.26
C ASN A 101 5.84 -10.43 4.31
N ASP A 102 5.81 -9.65 3.24
CA ASP A 102 6.95 -9.54 2.32
C ASP A 102 8.19 -8.95 3.04
N LEU A 103 8.03 -7.86 3.81
CA LEU A 103 9.13 -7.32 4.63
C LEU A 103 9.69 -8.35 5.61
N LEU A 104 8.80 -9.09 6.29
CA LEU A 104 9.20 -10.10 7.28
C LEU A 104 9.95 -11.28 6.63
N SER A 105 9.53 -11.69 5.43
CA SER A 105 10.22 -12.74 4.67
C SER A 105 11.63 -12.31 4.25
N GLN A 106 11.80 -11.05 3.88
CA GLN A 106 13.11 -10.48 3.53
C GLN A 106 14.03 -10.35 4.75
N ALA A 107 13.51 -9.93 5.90
CA ALA A 107 14.27 -9.85 7.15
C ALA A 107 14.76 -11.22 7.66
N THR A 108 13.97 -12.27 7.42
CA THR A 108 14.30 -13.65 7.84
C THR A 108 15.29 -14.34 6.90
N THR A 109 15.45 -13.84 5.66
CA THR A 109 16.33 -14.45 4.66
C THR A 109 17.78 -13.95 4.83
N SER A 110 18.46 -14.46 5.86
CA SER A 110 19.93 -14.40 5.99
C SER A 110 20.49 -15.80 5.76
N ILE A 111 20.72 -16.19 4.49
CA ILE A 111 21.31 -17.49 4.16
C ILE A 111 22.83 -17.37 4.27
N SER A 112 23.41 -18.05 5.26
CA SER A 112 24.85 -18.29 5.38
C SER A 112 25.27 -19.39 4.40
N THR A 113 25.98 -19.05 3.34
CA THR A 113 26.77 -20.04 2.59
C THR A 113 28.20 -20.01 3.11
N ALA A 114 28.56 -21.03 3.88
CA ALA A 114 29.95 -21.34 4.16
C ALA A 114 30.55 -22.09 2.96
N SER A 115 31.74 -21.66 2.52
CA SER A 115 32.68 -22.48 1.75
C SER A 115 34.00 -22.48 2.51
#